data_AF-A0AAU2F2R3-F1
#
_entry.id   AF-A0AAU2F2R3-F1
#
_cell.length_a   1.000
_cell.length_b   1.000
_cell.length_c   1.000
_cell.angle_alpha   90.00
_cell.angle_beta   90.00
_cell.angle_gamma   90.00
#
_symmetry.space_group_name_H-M   'P 1'
#
loop_
_entity.id
_entity.type
_entity.pdbx_description
1 polymer ?
#
loop_
_entity_poly.entity_id
_entity_poly.type
_entity_poly.pdbx_seq_one_letter_code
_entity_poly.pdbx_strand_id
1 'polypeptide(L)'
;MTESDPGPDPVPVPVPVPESEAVPARKRPRPSPRRVALALGSVLLAGAVVAGVGYTVVTVAGADRDAGAPAFEFPKPTADDDAKAAAPSGLAGVLVPYGESGWHRGPDLGEFGYDAQLSGAQATALRKESLSGLPRTQRKQLEKQIDRQRIKGMAMRSYLSEEVSDLSDNEGVYTVNVVLARMGSSAAVRDLGTFQQEFLDALDVFRAGPEIKGHKNAKCFLPPEDDEEDASDGPGLETMYCSAYQGDVLVTATADGPAPLDTKGVAMLLSEQLDRIAAPGVAV
;
A
#
# COMPACT_ATOMS: atom_id res chain seq x y z
N MET A 1 -62.06 83.64 30.94
CA MET A 1 -62.05 84.03 32.37
C MET A 1 -60.90 83.25 32.98
N THR A 2 -59.72 83.90 33.04
CA THR A 2 -58.97 84.29 34.28
C THR A 2 -58.37 83.06 34.99
N GLU A 3 -57.05 82.95 35.12
CA GLU A 3 -56.19 83.61 36.12
C GLU A 3 -54.71 83.51 35.67
N SER A 4 -53.96 84.61 35.46
CA SER A 4 -53.01 85.32 36.37
C SER A 4 -51.72 84.58 36.82
N ASP A 5 -50.59 85.17 36.39
CA ASP A 5 -49.17 85.23 36.88
C ASP A 5 -48.94 85.05 38.40
N PRO A 6 -47.69 85.04 38.99
CA PRO A 6 -46.31 85.25 38.47
C PRO A 6 -45.23 84.26 39.03
N GLY A 7 -43.98 84.21 38.55
CA GLY A 7 -42.85 85.07 38.99
C GLY A 7 -41.51 84.28 39.03
N PRO A 8 -40.33 84.94 39.02
CA PRO A 8 -39.09 84.39 38.43
C PRO A 8 -38.07 83.78 39.41
N ASP A 9 -37.19 82.92 38.86
CA ASP A 9 -36.13 82.16 39.54
C ASP A 9 -34.93 83.00 40.03
N PRO A 10 -34.35 82.70 41.21
CA PRO A 10 -33.10 83.31 41.67
C PRO A 10 -31.83 82.51 41.32
N VAL A 11 -30.76 83.28 41.10
CA VAL A 11 -29.36 82.91 40.81
C VAL A 11 -28.65 82.31 42.05
N PRO A 12 -27.73 81.33 41.90
CA PRO A 12 -27.03 80.71 43.03
C PRO A 12 -25.81 81.50 43.57
N VAL A 13 -25.63 81.39 44.90
CA VAL A 13 -24.56 81.95 45.77
C VAL A 13 -23.39 80.94 45.90
N PRO A 14 -22.11 81.36 46.07
CA PRO A 14 -20.98 80.44 46.17
C PRO A 14 -20.81 79.85 47.58
N VAL A 15 -20.32 78.60 47.66
CA VAL A 15 -20.07 77.83 48.90
C VAL A 15 -18.55 77.69 49.14
N PRO A 16 -18.04 77.79 50.38
CA PRO A 16 -16.61 77.86 50.69
C PRO A 16 -15.92 76.48 50.74
N VAL A 17 -14.61 76.49 50.50
CA VAL A 17 -13.68 75.36 50.58
C VAL A 17 -13.27 75.10 52.04
N PRO A 18 -13.28 73.84 52.53
CA PRO A 18 -12.47 73.43 53.66
C PRO A 18 -11.23 72.62 53.25
N GLU A 19 -10.29 72.67 54.17
CA GLU A 19 -8.87 72.40 54.10
C GLU A 19 -8.49 70.91 54.04
N SER A 20 -7.24 70.68 53.61
CA SER A 20 -6.64 69.41 53.24
C SER A 20 -6.26 68.52 54.43
N GLU A 21 -6.73 67.27 54.43
CA GLU A 21 -6.10 66.17 55.17
C GLU A 21 -5.36 65.23 54.20
N ALA A 22 -4.09 64.97 54.49
CA ALA A 22 -3.19 64.17 53.66
C ALA A 22 -3.39 62.65 53.90
N VAL A 23 -3.69 61.91 52.83
CA VAL A 23 -3.74 60.44 52.80
C VAL A 23 -2.33 59.87 52.64
N PRO A 24 -1.91 58.83 53.40
CA PRO A 24 -0.57 58.27 53.25
C PRO A 24 -0.45 57.50 51.93
N ALA A 25 0.62 57.78 51.18
CA ALA A 25 0.92 57.10 49.93
C ALA A 25 1.26 55.62 50.15
N ARG A 26 0.40 54.71 49.68
CA ARG A 26 0.71 53.27 49.56
C ARG A 26 1.85 53.08 48.56
N LYS A 27 2.99 52.56 49.02
CA LYS A 27 4.10 52.13 48.15
C LYS A 27 3.62 50.99 47.24
N ARG A 28 3.70 51.19 45.92
CA ARG A 28 3.44 50.16 44.91
C ARG A 28 4.43 48.99 45.10
N PRO A 29 3.97 47.72 45.09
CA PRO A 29 4.89 46.58 45.17
C PRO A 29 5.72 46.54 43.89
N ARG A 30 7.04 46.58 44.02
CA ARG A 30 7.95 46.38 42.90
C ARG A 30 7.85 44.92 42.44
N PRO A 31 7.63 44.64 41.14
CA PRO A 31 7.58 43.27 40.66
C PRO A 31 8.93 42.59 40.91
N SER A 32 8.89 41.41 41.54
CA SER A 32 10.11 40.64 41.82
C SER A 32 10.84 40.31 40.51
N PRO A 33 12.18 40.39 40.45
CA PRO A 33 12.96 40.18 39.23
C PRO A 33 12.72 38.81 38.58
N ARG A 34 12.32 37.81 39.37
CA ARG A 34 11.93 36.47 38.90
C ARG A 34 10.70 36.46 37.97
N ARG A 35 9.70 37.31 38.22
CA ARG A 35 8.47 37.36 37.39
C ARG A 35 8.72 38.04 36.05
N VAL A 36 9.61 39.04 36.03
CA VAL A 36 10.04 39.71 34.80
C VAL A 36 10.91 38.77 33.96
N ALA A 37 11.84 38.05 34.58
CA ALA A 37 12.67 37.04 33.91
C ALA A 37 11.85 35.89 33.31
N LEU A 38 10.83 35.39 34.03
CA LEU A 38 9.93 34.37 33.50
C LEU A 38 9.12 34.89 32.30
N ALA A 39 8.54 36.08 32.40
CA ALA A 39 7.77 36.65 31.29
C ALA A 39 8.62 36.86 30.03
N LEU A 40 9.86 37.36 30.18
CA LEU A 40 10.81 37.51 29.08
C LEU A 40 11.20 36.16 28.49
N GLY A 41 11.45 35.15 29.32
CA GLY A 41 11.74 33.79 28.89
C GLY A 41 10.61 33.18 28.06
N SER A 42 9.36 33.34 28.50
CA SER A 42 8.18 32.84 27.78
C SER A 42 8.01 33.51 26.42
N VAL A 43 8.22 34.83 26.34
CA VAL A 43 8.10 35.58 25.08
C VAL A 43 9.20 35.17 24.10
N LEU A 44 10.43 34.98 24.58
CA LEU A 44 11.53 34.49 23.74
C LEU A 44 11.27 33.06 23.23
N LEU A 45 10.74 32.18 24.08
CA LEU A 45 10.41 30.81 23.68
C LEU A 45 9.30 30.79 22.62
N ALA A 46 8.24 31.59 22.83
CA ALA A 46 7.16 31.72 21.86
C ALA A 46 7.66 32.30 20.52
N GLY A 47 8.53 33.30 20.56
CA GLY A 47 9.17 33.86 19.37
C GLY A 47 10.01 32.82 18.63
N ALA A 48 10.79 32.01 19.34
CA ALA A 48 11.58 30.94 18.75
C ALA A 48 10.71 29.84 18.11
N VAL A 49 9.60 29.47 18.75
CA VAL A 49 8.64 28.50 18.19
C VAL A 49 7.96 29.04 16.93
N VAL A 50 7.47 30.29 16.96
CA VAL A 50 6.84 30.91 15.79
C VAL A 50 7.83 31.06 14.64
N ALA A 51 9.07 31.46 14.92
CA ALA A 51 10.12 31.56 13.91
C ALA A 51 10.49 30.18 13.35
N GLY A 52 10.61 29.15 14.19
CA GLY A 52 10.90 27.78 13.77
C GLY A 52 9.79 27.19 12.91
N VAL A 53 8.53 27.32 13.35
CA VAL A 53 7.36 26.84 12.59
C VAL A 53 7.22 27.61 11.28
N GLY A 54 7.33 28.93 11.29
CA GLY A 54 7.27 29.75 10.08
C GLY A 54 8.39 29.40 9.08
N TYR A 55 9.62 29.20 9.55
CA TYR A 55 10.73 28.77 8.71
C TYR A 55 10.45 27.41 8.08
N THR A 56 9.99 26.43 8.87
CA THR A 56 9.63 25.11 8.33
C THR A 56 8.55 25.24 7.26
N VAL A 57 7.42 25.90 7.55
CA VAL A 57 6.33 26.10 6.58
C VAL A 57 6.83 26.73 5.28
N VAL A 58 7.65 27.78 5.34
CA VAL A 58 8.21 28.43 4.12
C VAL A 58 9.18 27.51 3.38
N THR A 59 9.98 26.71 4.09
CA THR A 59 10.92 25.78 3.45
C THR A 59 10.25 24.55 2.83
N VAL A 60 9.15 24.05 3.39
CA VAL A 60 8.41 22.92 2.80
C VAL A 60 7.26 23.34 1.88
N ALA A 61 6.80 24.59 1.94
CA ALA A 61 5.83 25.15 1.00
C ALA A 61 6.46 25.33 -0.39
N GLY A 62 6.52 24.24 -1.15
CA GLY A 62 7.08 24.21 -2.50
C GLY A 62 7.92 22.97 -2.81
N ALA A 63 8.32 22.20 -1.79
CA ALA A 63 9.11 20.99 -1.99
C ALA A 63 8.42 19.96 -2.88
N ASP A 64 7.08 19.87 -2.83
CA ASP A 64 6.27 18.99 -3.70
C ASP A 64 5.89 19.62 -5.05
N ARG A 65 6.12 20.93 -5.24
CA ARG A 65 5.71 21.65 -6.46
C ARG A 65 6.84 21.82 -7.47
N ASP A 66 8.08 21.55 -7.07
CA ASP A 66 9.27 21.73 -7.90
C ASP A 66 10.17 20.49 -7.82
N ALA A 67 9.70 19.37 -8.39
CA ALA A 67 10.47 18.12 -8.47
C ALA A 67 11.71 18.22 -9.39
N GLY A 68 12.04 19.42 -9.89
CA GLY A 68 13.05 19.63 -10.92
C GLY A 68 12.62 19.02 -12.26
N ALA A 69 13.46 19.20 -13.28
CA ALA A 69 13.25 18.52 -14.56
C ALA A 69 13.54 17.01 -14.39
N PRO A 70 12.75 16.12 -15.01
CA PRO A 70 13.04 14.69 -15.01
C PRO A 70 14.43 14.47 -15.63
N ALA A 71 15.38 14.00 -14.82
CA ALA A 71 16.74 13.70 -15.25
C ALA A 71 16.89 12.27 -15.79
N PHE A 72 15.80 11.50 -15.86
CA PHE A 72 15.82 10.14 -16.35
C PHE A 72 15.82 10.13 -17.88
N GLU A 73 16.97 9.81 -18.47
CA GLU A 73 17.07 9.50 -19.90
C GLU A 73 16.74 8.02 -20.10
N PHE A 74 15.73 7.72 -20.92
CA PHE A 74 15.47 6.34 -21.33
C PHE A 74 16.72 5.79 -22.05
N PRO A 75 17.18 4.58 -21.71
CA PRO A 75 18.22 3.90 -22.47
C PRO A 75 17.82 3.85 -23.95
N LYS A 76 18.76 4.18 -24.83
CA LYS A 76 18.52 4.04 -26.28
C LYS A 76 18.38 2.56 -26.59
N PRO A 77 17.34 2.15 -27.35
CA PRO A 77 17.20 0.77 -27.74
C PRO A 77 18.46 0.33 -28.48
N THR A 78 19.05 -0.77 -28.04
CA THR A 78 20.18 -1.42 -28.70
C THR A 78 19.65 -2.40 -29.74
N ALA A 79 20.43 -2.72 -30.78
CA ALA A 79 20.05 -3.71 -31.79
C ALA A 79 19.82 -5.12 -31.20
N ASP A 80 20.20 -5.35 -29.94
CA ASP A 80 19.91 -6.57 -29.18
C ASP A 80 18.47 -6.59 -28.60
N ASP A 81 17.75 -5.47 -28.60
CA ASP A 81 16.35 -5.41 -28.14
C ASP A 81 15.36 -6.02 -29.15
N ASP A 82 15.79 -6.15 -30.41
CA ASP A 82 15.08 -6.87 -31.49
C ASP A 82 15.56 -8.32 -31.64
N ALA A 83 16.50 -8.78 -30.80
CA ALA A 83 16.86 -10.19 -30.78
C ALA A 83 15.63 -10.97 -30.33
N LYS A 84 15.06 -11.77 -31.25
CA LYS A 84 13.99 -12.71 -30.97
C LYS A 84 14.38 -13.51 -29.73
N ALA A 85 13.78 -13.16 -28.59
CA ALA A 85 14.08 -13.77 -27.31
C ALA A 85 13.99 -15.28 -27.51
N ALA A 86 15.04 -15.99 -27.08
CA ALA A 86 15.04 -17.45 -27.12
C ALA A 86 13.76 -17.94 -26.44
N ALA A 87 13.10 -18.94 -27.04
CA ALA A 87 11.86 -19.47 -26.48
C ALA A 87 12.12 -19.86 -25.01
N PRO A 88 11.27 -19.39 -24.07
CA PRO A 88 11.47 -19.68 -22.66
C PRO A 88 11.48 -21.20 -22.45
N SER A 89 12.46 -21.69 -21.71
CA SER A 89 12.64 -23.11 -21.40
C SER A 89 12.46 -23.38 -19.91
N GLY A 90 12.21 -24.65 -19.55
CA GLY A 90 11.95 -25.05 -18.17
C GLY A 90 10.67 -24.42 -17.60
N LEU A 91 10.73 -23.90 -16.36
CA LEU A 91 9.54 -23.34 -15.69
C LEU A 91 8.95 -22.12 -16.40
N ALA A 92 9.76 -21.30 -17.07
CA ALA A 92 9.24 -20.14 -17.79
C ALA A 92 8.45 -20.55 -19.05
N GLY A 93 8.84 -21.67 -19.67
CA GLY A 93 8.18 -22.19 -20.88
C GLY A 93 6.76 -22.73 -20.63
N VAL A 94 6.47 -23.16 -19.40
CA VAL A 94 5.14 -23.66 -19.01
C VAL A 94 4.17 -22.55 -18.60
N LEU A 95 4.64 -21.32 -18.40
CA LEU A 95 3.75 -20.18 -18.12
C LEU A 95 2.77 -19.99 -19.29
N VAL A 96 1.54 -19.57 -18.98
CA VAL A 96 0.57 -19.19 -20.02
C VAL A 96 1.16 -18.06 -20.86
N PRO A 97 1.23 -18.20 -22.21
CA PRO A 97 1.79 -17.19 -23.08
C PRO A 97 0.85 -16.00 -23.24
N TYR A 98 1.42 -14.83 -23.53
CA TYR A 98 0.62 -13.66 -23.86
C TYR A 98 -0.06 -13.82 -25.22
N GLY A 99 -1.25 -13.25 -25.37
CA GLY A 99 -1.98 -13.14 -26.63
C GLY A 99 -2.71 -14.41 -27.11
N GLU A 100 -2.33 -15.61 -26.65
CA GLU A 100 -3.02 -16.85 -27.07
C GLU A 100 -4.40 -17.02 -26.43
N SER A 101 -4.54 -16.57 -25.18
CA SER A 101 -5.73 -16.79 -24.35
C SER A 101 -6.34 -15.48 -23.83
N GLY A 102 -6.12 -14.38 -24.54
CA GLY A 102 -6.59 -13.03 -24.15
C GLY A 102 -5.84 -12.43 -22.96
N TRP A 103 -4.70 -13.02 -22.57
CA TRP A 103 -3.86 -12.47 -21.50
C TRP A 103 -2.76 -11.58 -22.06
N HIS A 104 -2.63 -10.40 -21.48
CA HIS A 104 -1.65 -9.40 -21.90
C HIS A 104 -0.57 -9.21 -20.84
N ARG A 105 0.48 -8.49 -21.21
CA ARG A 105 1.57 -8.16 -20.29
C ARG A 105 1.03 -7.34 -19.11
N GLY A 106 1.19 -7.88 -17.89
CA GLY A 106 0.80 -7.20 -16.66
C GLY A 106 1.85 -6.19 -16.17
N PRO A 107 1.62 -5.62 -14.97
CA PRO A 107 2.55 -4.69 -14.33
C PRO A 107 3.84 -5.37 -13.84
N ASP A 108 4.83 -4.58 -13.43
CA ASP A 108 6.08 -5.14 -12.91
C ASP A 108 5.90 -5.86 -11.57
N LEU A 109 6.57 -7.01 -11.42
CA LEU A 109 6.68 -7.81 -10.21
C LEU A 109 7.82 -7.27 -9.33
N GLY A 110 7.65 -6.06 -8.81
CA GLY A 110 8.70 -5.37 -8.05
C GLY A 110 9.94 -5.13 -8.92
N GLU A 111 11.12 -5.57 -8.46
CA GLU A 111 12.38 -5.39 -9.20
C GLU A 111 12.56 -6.36 -10.39
N PHE A 112 11.66 -7.33 -10.55
CA PHE A 112 11.81 -8.42 -11.53
C PHE A 112 11.16 -8.14 -12.89
N GLY A 113 10.52 -6.98 -13.07
CA GLY A 113 9.72 -6.69 -14.26
C GLY A 113 8.48 -7.58 -14.37
N TYR A 114 7.86 -7.66 -15.54
CA TYR A 114 6.62 -8.44 -15.76
C TYR A 114 6.83 -9.96 -15.90
N ASP A 115 8.07 -10.41 -16.08
CA ASP A 115 8.42 -11.83 -16.27
C ASP A 115 9.85 -12.09 -15.78
N ALA A 116 10.04 -13.14 -14.96
CA ALA A 116 11.36 -13.50 -14.47
C ALA A 116 11.50 -15.01 -14.22
N GLN A 117 12.74 -15.48 -14.39
CA GLN A 117 13.15 -16.83 -14.02
C GLN A 117 14.32 -16.77 -13.04
N LEU A 118 14.19 -17.47 -11.92
CA LEU A 118 15.19 -17.54 -10.87
C LEU A 118 15.71 -18.97 -10.72
N SER A 119 17.02 -19.09 -10.53
CA SER A 119 17.63 -20.35 -10.09
C SER A 119 17.11 -20.77 -8.71
N GLY A 120 17.27 -22.04 -8.34
CA GLY A 120 16.89 -22.51 -7.01
C GLY A 120 17.54 -21.73 -5.86
N ALA A 121 18.79 -21.28 -6.04
CA ALA A 121 19.49 -20.47 -5.04
C ALA A 121 18.89 -19.05 -4.93
N GLN A 122 18.64 -18.39 -6.06
CA GLN A 122 17.99 -17.06 -6.09
C GLN A 122 16.56 -17.13 -5.52
N ALA A 123 15.77 -18.13 -5.93
CA ALA A 123 14.42 -18.35 -5.43
C ALA A 123 14.41 -18.62 -3.90
N THR A 124 15.37 -19.41 -3.41
CA THR A 124 15.53 -19.66 -1.96
C THR A 124 15.89 -18.37 -1.23
N ALA A 125 16.80 -17.56 -1.77
CA ALA A 125 17.17 -16.28 -1.18
C ALA A 125 15.97 -15.31 -1.13
N LEU A 126 15.23 -15.18 -2.23
CA LEU A 126 14.02 -14.34 -2.30
C LEU A 126 12.99 -14.72 -1.23
N ARG A 127 12.73 -16.02 -1.06
CA ARG A 127 11.79 -16.50 -0.02
C ARG A 127 12.28 -16.25 1.40
N LYS A 128 13.59 -16.18 1.63
CA LYS A 128 14.14 -15.83 2.95
C LYS A 128 14.13 -14.33 3.18
N GLU A 129 14.31 -13.53 2.13
CA GLU A 129 14.25 -12.08 2.20
C GLU A 129 12.86 -11.59 2.60
N SER A 130 11.79 -12.27 2.18
CA SER A 130 10.43 -11.93 2.63
C SER A 130 10.21 -12.11 4.14
N LEU A 131 11.15 -12.76 4.85
CA LEU A 131 11.14 -12.92 6.30
C LEU A 131 12.02 -11.90 7.03
N SER A 132 12.65 -10.96 6.31
CA SER A 132 13.65 -10.04 6.88
C SER A 132 13.12 -9.19 8.03
N GLY A 133 11.83 -8.84 8.00
CA GLY A 133 11.12 -8.11 9.05
C GLY A 133 10.77 -8.90 10.32
N LEU A 134 10.96 -10.23 10.33
CA LEU A 134 10.63 -11.05 11.50
C LEU A 134 11.74 -11.06 12.55
N PRO A 135 11.42 -11.23 13.86
CA PRO A 135 12.44 -11.35 14.87
C PRO A 135 13.32 -12.58 14.62
N ARG A 136 14.61 -12.45 14.95
CA ARG A 136 15.69 -13.38 14.55
C ARG A 136 15.37 -14.86 14.78
N THR A 137 14.76 -15.20 15.92
CA THR A 137 14.45 -16.60 16.26
C THR A 137 13.40 -17.19 15.34
N GLN A 138 12.29 -16.48 15.13
CA GLN A 138 11.21 -16.86 14.23
C GLN A 138 11.71 -16.92 12.79
N ARG A 139 12.44 -15.90 12.36
CA ARG A 139 13.04 -15.83 11.02
C ARG A 139 13.89 -17.07 10.73
N LYS A 140 14.82 -17.42 11.62
CA LYS A 140 15.69 -18.61 11.45
C LYS A 140 14.93 -19.93 11.43
N GLN A 141 13.80 -20.03 12.13
CA GLN A 141 12.97 -21.24 12.10
C GLN A 141 12.30 -21.40 10.74
N LEU A 142 11.74 -20.31 10.20
CA LEU A 142 11.10 -20.29 8.89
C LEU A 142 12.12 -20.43 7.74
N GLU A 143 13.28 -19.78 7.82
CA GLU A 143 14.38 -19.96 6.87
C GLU A 143 14.79 -21.44 6.74
N LYS A 144 14.85 -22.19 7.85
CA LYS A 144 15.14 -23.63 7.85
C LYS A 144 14.03 -24.44 7.18
N GLN A 145 12.77 -24.03 7.32
CA GLN A 145 11.66 -24.69 6.62
C GLN A 145 11.75 -24.46 5.11
N ILE A 146 12.10 -23.24 4.69
CA ILE A 146 12.37 -22.92 3.27
C ILE A 146 13.52 -23.80 2.74
N ASP A 147 14.62 -23.94 3.49
CA ASP A 147 15.74 -24.78 3.07
C ASP A 147 15.35 -26.26 2.85
N ARG A 148 14.40 -26.78 3.66
CA ARG A 148 13.91 -28.16 3.53
C ARG A 148 13.08 -28.38 2.27
N GLN A 149 12.46 -27.34 1.71
CA GLN A 149 11.70 -27.43 0.46
C GLN A 149 12.61 -27.69 -0.76
N ARG A 150 13.91 -27.40 -0.64
CA ARG A 150 14.92 -27.62 -1.70
C ARG A 150 14.48 -27.07 -3.05
N ILE A 151 14.11 -25.79 -3.09
CA ILE A 151 13.64 -25.10 -4.28
C ILE A 151 14.68 -25.24 -5.41
N LYS A 152 14.23 -25.67 -6.58
CA LYS A 152 15.06 -25.94 -7.76
C LYS A 152 15.04 -24.79 -8.76
N GLY A 153 13.95 -24.03 -8.77
CA GLY A 153 13.81 -22.82 -9.57
C GLY A 153 12.46 -22.18 -9.32
N MET A 154 12.32 -20.96 -9.83
CA MET A 154 11.08 -20.21 -9.81
C MET A 154 10.90 -19.50 -11.15
N ALA A 155 9.66 -19.43 -11.63
CA ALA A 155 9.28 -18.55 -12.73
C ALA A 155 8.10 -17.70 -12.28
N MET A 156 8.06 -16.44 -12.71
CA MET A 156 7.04 -15.47 -12.32
C MET A 156 6.58 -14.73 -13.56
N ARG A 157 5.28 -14.48 -13.68
CA ARG A 157 4.73 -13.65 -14.74
C ARG A 157 3.49 -12.91 -14.27
N SER A 158 3.40 -11.64 -14.62
CA SER A 158 2.20 -10.82 -14.43
C SER A 158 1.38 -10.78 -15.71
N TYR A 159 0.07 -10.76 -15.53
CA TYR A 159 -0.93 -10.76 -16.59
C TYR A 159 -1.91 -9.61 -16.40
N LEU A 160 -2.46 -9.15 -17.51
CA LEU A 160 -3.58 -8.22 -17.58
C LEU A 160 -4.73 -8.89 -18.34
N SER A 161 -5.95 -8.73 -17.86
CA SER A 161 -7.15 -9.37 -18.43
C SER A 161 -7.61 -8.82 -19.79
N GLU A 162 -7.15 -7.64 -20.16
CA GLU A 162 -7.52 -6.95 -21.41
C GLU A 162 -6.41 -5.99 -21.87
N GLU A 163 -6.34 -5.61 -23.16
CA GLU A 163 -5.35 -4.62 -23.63
C GLU A 163 -5.71 -3.20 -23.22
N VAL A 164 -4.72 -2.48 -22.68
CA VAL A 164 -4.87 -1.08 -22.22
C VAL A 164 -5.32 -0.14 -23.35
N SER A 165 -5.05 -0.47 -24.61
CA SER A 165 -5.44 0.35 -25.78
C SER A 165 -6.93 0.31 -26.12
N ASP A 166 -7.67 -0.68 -25.61
CA ASP A 166 -9.12 -0.81 -25.85
C ASP A 166 -9.97 -0.15 -24.74
N LEU A 167 -9.31 0.41 -23.72
CA LEU A 167 -9.95 0.95 -22.52
C LEU A 167 -10.29 2.43 -22.70
N SER A 168 -11.51 2.69 -23.15
CA SER A 168 -12.09 4.05 -23.03
C SER A 168 -12.47 4.38 -21.58
N ASP A 169 -12.78 3.37 -20.75
CA ASP A 169 -13.32 3.58 -19.39
C ASP A 169 -12.73 2.67 -18.28
N ASN A 170 -11.67 1.87 -18.53
CA ASN A 170 -10.99 0.99 -17.53
C ASN A 170 -11.91 0.12 -16.62
N GLU A 171 -13.18 -0.06 -16.95
CA GLU A 171 -14.12 -0.82 -16.11
C GLU A 171 -13.82 -2.31 -16.20
N GLY A 172 -13.50 -2.92 -15.06
CA GLY A 172 -13.40 -4.38 -14.93
C GLY A 172 -12.06 -5.00 -15.34
N VAL A 173 -11.04 -4.22 -15.66
CA VAL A 173 -9.69 -4.76 -15.92
C VAL A 173 -9.00 -5.13 -14.62
N TYR A 174 -8.42 -6.32 -14.58
CA TYR A 174 -7.70 -6.84 -13.42
C TYR A 174 -6.36 -7.42 -13.80
N THR A 175 -5.50 -7.54 -12.80
CA THR A 175 -4.15 -8.08 -12.94
C THR A 175 -4.08 -9.44 -12.26
N VAL A 176 -3.22 -10.32 -12.76
CA VAL A 176 -2.91 -11.60 -12.11
C VAL A 176 -1.42 -11.83 -12.09
N ASN A 177 -0.86 -12.04 -10.91
CA ASN A 177 0.53 -12.42 -10.71
C ASN A 177 0.60 -13.92 -10.47
N VAL A 178 1.28 -14.65 -11.36
CA VAL A 178 1.49 -16.11 -11.24
C VAL A 178 2.94 -16.38 -10.89
N VAL A 179 3.15 -17.20 -9.87
CA VAL A 179 4.46 -17.69 -9.45
C VAL A 179 4.46 -19.21 -9.47
N LEU A 180 5.40 -19.78 -10.23
CA LEU A 180 5.70 -21.21 -10.28
C LEU A 180 6.97 -21.48 -9.50
N ALA A 181 6.92 -22.38 -8.52
CA ALA A 181 8.10 -22.81 -7.77
C ALA A 181 8.26 -24.33 -7.87
N ARG A 182 9.36 -24.78 -8.49
CA ARG A 182 9.72 -26.20 -8.54
C ARG A 182 10.48 -26.58 -7.28
N MET A 183 10.01 -27.59 -6.56
CA MET A 183 10.66 -28.07 -5.33
C MET A 183 11.46 -29.34 -5.56
N GLY A 184 12.19 -29.78 -4.52
CA GLY A 184 12.99 -30.99 -4.59
C GLY A 184 12.18 -32.29 -4.63
N SER A 185 10.88 -32.26 -4.34
CA SER A 185 9.98 -33.42 -4.43
C SER A 185 8.50 -33.01 -4.46
N SER A 186 7.66 -33.88 -5.04
CA SER A 186 6.20 -33.71 -5.01
C SER A 186 5.60 -33.77 -3.60
N ALA A 187 6.28 -34.43 -2.67
CA ALA A 187 5.87 -34.44 -1.26
C ALA A 187 6.04 -33.04 -0.65
N ALA A 188 7.19 -32.38 -0.86
CA ALA A 188 7.42 -31.03 -0.35
C ALA A 188 6.41 -30.02 -0.92
N VAL A 189 6.03 -30.17 -2.19
CA VAL A 189 5.00 -29.35 -2.84
C VAL A 189 3.64 -29.58 -2.24
N ARG A 190 3.24 -30.85 -2.09
CA ARG A 190 1.94 -31.18 -1.49
C ARG A 190 1.85 -30.64 -0.07
N ASP A 191 2.87 -30.89 0.76
CA ASP A 191 2.89 -30.43 2.15
C ASP A 191 2.76 -28.91 2.23
N LEU A 192 3.48 -28.17 1.38
CA LEU A 192 3.41 -26.71 1.38
C LEU A 192 2.10 -26.17 0.77
N GLY A 193 1.62 -26.75 -0.32
CA GLY A 193 0.37 -26.36 -0.95
C GLY A 193 -0.83 -26.60 -0.04
N THR A 194 -0.90 -27.80 0.56
CA THR A 194 -1.92 -28.12 1.57
C THR A 194 -1.82 -27.20 2.78
N PHE A 195 -0.61 -26.93 3.30
CA PHE A 195 -0.45 -25.99 4.40
C PHE A 195 -0.94 -24.58 4.06
N GLN A 196 -0.64 -24.04 2.87
CA GLN A 196 -1.12 -22.71 2.45
C GLN A 196 -2.64 -22.67 2.36
N GLN A 197 -3.24 -23.73 1.80
CA GLN A 197 -4.68 -23.86 1.66
C GLN A 197 -5.36 -23.96 3.02
N GLU A 198 -4.90 -24.86 3.89
CA GLU A 198 -5.44 -25.04 5.25
C GLU A 198 -5.22 -23.82 6.12
N PHE A 199 -4.10 -23.12 5.97
CA PHE A 199 -3.85 -21.88 6.72
C PHE A 199 -4.88 -20.80 6.39
N LEU A 200 -5.15 -20.55 5.10
CA LEU A 200 -6.16 -19.56 4.69
C LEU A 200 -7.58 -20.00 5.08
N ASP A 201 -7.90 -21.27 4.92
CA ASP A 201 -9.18 -21.88 5.31
C ASP A 201 -9.42 -21.72 6.83
N ALA A 202 -8.38 -21.93 7.65
CA ALA A 202 -8.46 -21.84 9.10
C ALA A 202 -8.62 -20.41 9.65
N LEU A 203 -8.40 -19.37 8.83
CA LEU A 203 -8.63 -17.99 9.26
C LEU A 203 -10.12 -17.65 9.35
N ASP A 204 -11.00 -18.40 8.66
CA ASP A 204 -12.48 -18.27 8.64
C ASP A 204 -13.04 -16.87 8.27
N VAL A 205 -12.16 -15.92 7.95
CA VAL A 205 -12.50 -14.58 7.46
C VAL A 205 -12.51 -14.51 5.93
N PHE A 206 -11.81 -15.43 5.26
CA PHE A 206 -11.74 -15.45 3.80
C PHE A 206 -13.00 -16.10 3.23
N ARG A 207 -13.60 -15.45 2.23
CA ARG A 207 -14.63 -16.03 1.38
C ARG A 207 -14.01 -17.07 0.47
N ALA A 208 -14.73 -18.17 0.24
CA ALA A 208 -14.30 -19.19 -0.72
C ALA A 208 -14.31 -18.63 -2.15
N GLY A 209 -13.21 -18.82 -2.87
CA GLY A 209 -13.14 -18.54 -4.30
C GLY A 209 -13.71 -19.68 -5.16
N PRO A 210 -13.78 -19.48 -6.49
CA PRO A 210 -14.30 -20.49 -7.40
C PRO A 210 -13.43 -21.75 -7.42
N GLU A 211 -14.08 -22.90 -7.63
CA GLU A 211 -13.36 -24.14 -7.89
C GLU A 211 -12.65 -24.11 -9.25
N ILE A 212 -11.47 -24.71 -9.30
CA ILE A 212 -10.70 -24.83 -10.55
C ILE A 212 -11.04 -26.16 -11.23
N LYS A 213 -11.69 -26.07 -12.39
CA LYS A 213 -12.17 -27.22 -13.15
C LYS A 213 -11.03 -28.19 -13.47
N GLY A 214 -11.20 -29.47 -13.18
CA GLY A 214 -10.20 -30.50 -13.47
C GLY A 214 -9.02 -30.55 -12.48
N HIS A 215 -8.89 -29.57 -11.58
CA HIS A 215 -7.73 -29.44 -10.70
C HIS A 215 -8.12 -29.39 -9.22
N LYS A 216 -8.39 -30.56 -8.64
CA LYS A 216 -8.76 -30.72 -7.21
C LYS A 216 -7.71 -30.28 -6.19
N ASN A 217 -6.46 -30.04 -6.64
CA ASN A 217 -5.36 -29.60 -5.78
C ASN A 217 -5.26 -28.07 -5.73
N ALA A 218 -6.23 -27.35 -6.28
CA ALA A 218 -6.28 -25.89 -6.29
C ALA A 218 -7.40 -25.39 -5.36
N LYS A 219 -7.12 -24.33 -4.61
CA LYS A 219 -8.12 -23.53 -3.91
C LYS A 219 -7.84 -22.05 -4.11
N CYS A 220 -8.91 -21.27 -4.17
CA CYS A 220 -8.87 -19.81 -4.20
C CYS A 220 -9.66 -19.23 -3.03
N PHE A 221 -9.27 -18.05 -2.59
CA PHE A 221 -9.81 -17.36 -1.42
C PHE A 221 -9.88 -15.86 -1.71
N LEU A 222 -10.97 -15.22 -1.33
CA LEU A 222 -11.11 -13.76 -1.35
C LEU A 222 -11.15 -13.25 0.09
N PRO A 223 -10.54 -12.10 0.40
CA PRO A 223 -10.77 -11.41 1.66
C PRO A 223 -12.27 -11.12 1.91
N PRO A 224 -12.65 -10.76 3.15
CA PRO A 224 -13.96 -10.17 3.43
C PRO A 224 -14.28 -9.02 2.47
N GLU A 225 -15.56 -8.77 2.22
CA GLU A 225 -16.00 -7.57 1.51
C GLU A 225 -15.74 -6.34 2.39
N ASP A 226 -15.39 -5.23 1.76
CA ASP A 226 -15.25 -3.94 2.47
C ASP A 226 -16.63 -3.49 3.00
N ASP A 227 -16.64 -2.83 4.15
CA ASP A 227 -17.87 -2.31 4.74
C ASP A 227 -18.43 -1.15 3.88
N GLU A 228 -19.76 -0.98 3.85
CA GLU A 228 -20.43 0.03 3.00
C GLU A 228 -19.96 1.48 3.24
N GLU A 229 -19.34 1.76 4.40
CA GLU A 229 -18.76 3.07 4.74
C GLU A 229 -17.47 3.38 3.96
N ASP A 230 -16.72 2.37 3.51
CA ASP A 230 -15.49 2.51 2.72
C ASP A 230 -15.77 2.54 1.20
N ALA A 231 -16.99 2.21 0.80
CA ALA A 231 -17.42 2.18 -0.61
C ALA A 231 -17.70 3.59 -1.20
N SER A 232 -17.58 4.67 -0.41
CA SER A 232 -17.86 6.03 -0.89
C SER A 232 -16.78 6.63 -1.79
N ASP A 233 -15.59 6.01 -1.87
CA ASP A 233 -14.41 6.57 -2.56
C ASP A 233 -14.15 5.99 -3.98
N GLY A 234 -15.02 5.11 -4.50
CA GLY A 234 -14.91 4.54 -5.84
C GLY A 234 -15.35 3.07 -5.89
N PRO A 235 -15.23 2.38 -7.05
CA PRO A 235 -15.36 0.94 -7.08
C PRO A 235 -14.28 0.36 -6.16
N GLY A 236 -14.68 -0.38 -5.12
CA GLY A 236 -13.77 -1.01 -4.17
C GLY A 236 -12.73 -1.90 -4.87
N LEU A 237 -11.66 -2.27 -4.18
CA LEU A 237 -10.65 -3.17 -4.74
C LEU A 237 -10.83 -4.57 -4.15
N GLU A 238 -10.90 -5.57 -5.00
CA GLU A 238 -10.94 -6.97 -4.59
C GLU A 238 -9.63 -7.68 -4.95
N THR A 239 -9.16 -8.51 -4.02
CA THR A 239 -8.02 -9.41 -4.22
C THR A 239 -8.50 -10.86 -4.15
N MET A 240 -7.92 -11.73 -4.96
CA MET A 240 -8.10 -13.18 -4.85
C MET A 240 -6.76 -13.90 -4.79
N TYR A 241 -6.59 -14.75 -3.76
CA TYR A 241 -5.41 -15.58 -3.58
C TYR A 241 -5.73 -17.02 -3.96
N CYS A 242 -4.95 -17.59 -4.87
CA CYS A 242 -5.05 -19.00 -5.23
C CYS A 242 -3.74 -19.74 -4.94
N SER A 243 -3.86 -20.93 -4.38
CA SER A 243 -2.76 -21.88 -4.22
C SER A 243 -3.13 -23.21 -4.85
N ALA A 244 -2.28 -23.72 -5.72
CA ALA A 244 -2.45 -24.98 -6.41
C ALA A 244 -1.13 -25.72 -6.55
N TYR A 245 -1.18 -27.02 -6.83
CA TYR A 245 0.03 -27.77 -7.15
C TYR A 245 -0.20 -28.88 -8.17
N GLN A 246 0.83 -29.12 -8.98
CA GLN A 246 0.88 -30.17 -10.00
C GLN A 246 2.29 -30.76 -10.06
N GLY A 247 2.42 -32.08 -9.83
CA GLY A 247 3.71 -32.75 -9.84
C GLY A 247 4.67 -32.23 -8.76
N ASP A 248 5.79 -31.66 -9.17
CA ASP A 248 6.80 -31.02 -8.31
C ASP A 248 6.79 -29.48 -8.40
N VAL A 249 5.71 -28.90 -8.93
CA VAL A 249 5.51 -27.45 -9.07
C VAL A 249 4.37 -26.97 -8.16
N LEU A 250 4.68 -26.00 -7.31
CA LEU A 250 3.69 -25.19 -6.61
C LEU A 250 3.34 -23.98 -7.49
N VAL A 251 2.05 -23.69 -7.59
CA VAL A 251 1.50 -22.55 -8.32
C VAL A 251 0.79 -21.66 -7.31
N THR A 252 1.22 -20.40 -7.23
CA THR A 252 0.49 -19.38 -6.48
C THR A 252 0.07 -18.28 -7.44
N ALA A 253 -1.21 -17.90 -7.41
CA ALA A 253 -1.73 -16.78 -8.17
C ALA A 253 -2.33 -15.74 -7.21
N THR A 254 -2.06 -14.47 -7.45
CA THR A 254 -2.72 -13.35 -6.75
C THR A 254 -3.32 -12.45 -7.81
N ALA A 255 -4.63 -12.23 -7.74
CA ALA A 255 -5.35 -11.37 -8.66
C ALA A 255 -5.86 -10.14 -7.92
N ASP A 256 -5.73 -8.97 -8.55
CA ASP A 256 -6.13 -7.69 -8.00
C ASP A 256 -6.89 -6.89 -9.06
N GLY A 257 -8.03 -6.33 -8.71
CA GLY A 257 -8.87 -5.56 -9.62
C GLY A 257 -10.03 -4.83 -8.94
N PRO A 258 -10.82 -4.06 -9.69
CA PRO A 258 -12.01 -3.40 -9.17
C PRO A 258 -13.08 -4.44 -8.79
N ALA A 259 -13.85 -4.12 -7.76
CA ALA A 259 -15.00 -4.88 -7.32
C ALA A 259 -16.20 -4.65 -8.27
N PRO A 260 -16.93 -5.72 -8.68
CA PRO A 260 -16.63 -7.12 -8.40
C PRO A 260 -15.49 -7.64 -9.30
N LEU A 261 -14.56 -8.39 -8.71
CA LEU A 261 -13.48 -9.04 -9.44
C LEU A 261 -14.04 -10.19 -10.30
N ASP A 262 -13.58 -10.30 -11.56
CA ASP A 262 -13.87 -11.46 -12.40
C ASP A 262 -13.09 -12.70 -11.93
N THR A 263 -13.59 -13.31 -10.86
CA THR A 263 -13.03 -14.52 -10.26
C THR A 263 -13.05 -15.71 -11.24
N LYS A 264 -13.96 -15.73 -12.22
CA LYS A 264 -14.05 -16.81 -13.22
C LYS A 264 -12.90 -16.71 -14.21
N GLY A 265 -12.59 -15.51 -14.70
CA GLY A 265 -11.43 -15.31 -15.58
C GLY A 265 -10.12 -15.70 -14.92
N VAL A 266 -9.92 -15.34 -13.65
CA VAL A 266 -8.76 -15.79 -12.87
C VAL A 266 -8.73 -17.32 -12.72
N ALA A 267 -9.89 -17.96 -12.45
CA ALA A 267 -9.98 -19.42 -12.37
C ALA A 267 -9.64 -20.12 -13.69
N MET A 268 -10.04 -19.53 -14.82
CA MET A 268 -9.70 -20.03 -16.15
C MET A 268 -8.19 -19.94 -16.42
N LEU A 269 -7.54 -18.82 -16.09
CA LEU A 269 -6.08 -18.68 -16.18
C LEU A 269 -5.37 -19.74 -15.36
N LEU A 270 -5.82 -19.95 -14.12
CA LEU A 270 -5.20 -20.94 -13.25
C LEU A 270 -5.40 -22.37 -13.77
N SER A 271 -6.57 -22.69 -14.32
CA SER A 271 -6.82 -23.98 -14.98
C SER A 271 -5.86 -24.19 -16.15
N GLU A 272 -5.77 -23.20 -17.05
CA GLU A 272 -4.87 -23.27 -18.21
C GLU A 272 -3.41 -23.42 -17.78
N GLN A 273 -3.00 -22.66 -16.76
CA GLN A 273 -1.66 -22.75 -16.21
C GLN A 273 -1.34 -24.15 -15.67
N LEU A 274 -2.29 -24.80 -14.99
CA LEU A 274 -2.12 -26.15 -14.44
C LEU A 274 -2.10 -27.21 -15.55
N ASP A 275 -2.93 -27.05 -16.58
CA ASP A 275 -2.94 -27.92 -17.76
C ASP A 275 -1.61 -27.87 -18.51
N ARG A 276 -1.03 -26.67 -18.68
CA ARG A 276 0.30 -26.51 -19.30
C ARG A 276 1.42 -27.16 -18.50
N ILE A 277 1.34 -27.15 -17.17
CA ILE A 277 2.32 -27.85 -16.31
C ILE A 277 2.17 -29.37 -16.44
N ALA A 278 0.94 -29.86 -16.61
CA ALA A 278 0.67 -31.29 -16.79
C ALA A 278 1.05 -31.79 -18.20
N ALA A 279 1.10 -30.91 -19.20
CA ALA A 279 1.40 -31.26 -20.58
C ALA A 279 2.85 -31.78 -20.76
N PRO A 280 3.05 -33.01 -21.27
CA PRO A 280 4.38 -33.53 -21.56
C PRO A 280 5.09 -32.68 -22.63
N GLY A 281 6.36 -32.32 -22.40
CA GLY A 281 7.21 -31.66 -23.41
C GLY A 281 7.31 -30.13 -23.32
N VAL A 282 6.50 -29.46 -22.50
CA VAL A 282 6.58 -28.00 -22.29
C VAL A 282 7.61 -27.63 -21.20
N ALA A 283 7.90 -28.57 -20.29
CA ALA A 283 8.77 -28.36 -19.12
C ALA A 283 10.23 -28.82 -19.29
N VAL A 284 10.63 -29.24 -20.50
CA VAL A 284 11.92 -29.90 -20.79
C VAL A 284 12.93 -28.92 -21.40
#